data_AF-A0A2S0VWF5-F1
#
_entry.id   AF-A0A2S0VWF5-F1
#
_cell.length_a   1.000
_cell.length_b   1.000
_cell.length_c   1.000
_cell.angle_alpha   90.00
_cell.angle_beta   90.00
_cell.angle_gamma   90.00
#
_symmetry.space_group_name_H-M   'P 1'
#
loop_
_entity.id
_entity.type
_entity.pdbx_description
1 polymer ?
#
loop_
_entity_poly.entity_id
_entity_poly.type
_entity_poly.pdbx_seq_one_letter_code
_entity_poly.pdbx_strand_id
1 'polypeptide(L)'
;MGKKTTPEQKQRLLDPVEYQKQLAIKKQQAALERQQAAINAKMQALQKAATPEPEVKPEKTQADIIKQRIIVGVLALLILYTLPYPQLIKYEKLKIVTESVYIPSYLGITDGFILDSYGDVSIQGGGRWMYICNQVADKNNCQRYQVIERKGFFAALKKLLS
;
A
#
# COMPACT_ATOMS: atom_id res chain seq x y z
N MET A 1 -25.04 -19.18 90.73
CA MET A 1 -23.92 -18.88 89.80
C MET A 1 -24.39 -19.11 88.36
N GLY A 2 -24.74 -18.03 87.66
CA GLY A 2 -25.34 -18.09 86.31
C GLY A 2 -24.31 -18.35 85.22
N LYS A 3 -24.50 -19.41 84.43
CA LYS A 3 -23.69 -19.72 83.25
C LYS A 3 -23.98 -18.68 82.16
N LYS A 4 -22.95 -17.90 81.77
CA LYS A 4 -22.99 -17.05 80.57
C LYS A 4 -23.05 -17.94 79.34
N THR A 5 -24.18 -17.92 78.63
CA THR A 5 -24.32 -18.55 77.31
C THR A 5 -23.82 -17.60 76.23
N THR A 6 -22.82 -18.06 75.48
CA THR A 6 -22.22 -17.39 74.31
C THR A 6 -23.28 -17.20 73.20
N PRO A 7 -23.28 -16.08 72.46
CA PRO A 7 -24.34 -15.71 71.50
C PRO A 7 -24.62 -16.77 70.40
N GLU A 8 -23.63 -17.57 70.04
CA GLU A 8 -23.76 -18.66 69.05
C GLU A 8 -24.74 -19.77 69.48
N GLN A 9 -24.84 -20.06 70.78
CA GLN A 9 -25.74 -21.10 71.27
C GLN A 9 -27.20 -20.65 71.28
N LYS A 10 -27.47 -19.36 71.48
CA LYS A 10 -28.85 -18.83 71.49
C LYS A 10 -29.48 -18.82 70.10
N GLN A 11 -28.69 -18.64 69.04
CA GLN A 11 -29.17 -18.68 67.66
C GLN A 11 -29.47 -20.11 67.15
N ARG A 12 -28.87 -21.14 67.76
CA ARG A 12 -29.20 -22.55 67.48
C ARG A 12 -30.55 -22.99 68.04
N LEU A 13 -31.11 -22.27 69.01
CA LEU A 13 -32.37 -22.63 69.67
C LEU A 13 -33.64 -22.01 69.05
N LEU A 14 -33.52 -21.14 68.04
CA LEU A 14 -34.70 -20.43 67.50
C LEU A 14 -35.21 -20.87 66.12
N ASP A 15 -34.41 -21.54 65.26
CA ASP A 15 -34.96 -22.31 64.14
C ASP A 15 -33.85 -23.17 63.49
N PRO A 16 -33.88 -24.51 63.59
CA PRO A 16 -32.82 -25.37 63.03
C PRO A 16 -32.76 -25.29 61.49
N VAL A 17 -33.86 -24.92 60.83
CA VAL A 17 -33.95 -24.84 59.36
C VAL A 17 -33.23 -23.58 58.85
N GLU A 18 -33.37 -22.45 59.53
CA GLU A 18 -32.70 -21.21 59.14
C GLU A 18 -31.18 -21.28 59.31
N TYR A 19 -30.71 -21.93 60.39
CA TYR A 19 -29.28 -22.13 60.62
C TYR A 19 -28.63 -22.96 59.49
N GLN A 20 -29.31 -24.00 59.00
CA GLN A 20 -28.82 -24.77 57.86
C GLN A 20 -28.82 -23.96 56.56
N LYS A 21 -29.84 -23.14 56.31
CA LYS A 21 -29.87 -22.22 55.16
C LYS A 21 -28.71 -21.21 55.22
N GLN A 22 -28.42 -20.63 56.38
CA GLN A 22 -27.31 -19.71 56.56
C GLN A 22 -25.95 -20.38 56.33
N LEU A 23 -25.76 -21.63 56.76
CA LEU A 23 -24.53 -22.38 56.48
C LEU A 23 -24.37 -22.71 54.99
N ALA A 24 -25.47 -23.05 54.30
CA ALA A 24 -25.44 -23.29 52.86
C ALA A 24 -25.09 -22.03 52.07
N ILE A 25 -25.67 -20.88 52.44
CA ILE A 25 -25.37 -19.57 51.84
C ILE A 25 -23.90 -19.18 52.09
N LYS A 26 -23.38 -19.36 53.31
CA LYS A 26 -21.97 -19.10 53.62
C LYS A 26 -21.01 -19.97 52.80
N LYS A 27 -21.35 -21.25 52.57
CA LYS A 27 -20.55 -22.14 51.73
C LYS A 27 -20.58 -21.72 50.26
N GLN A 28 -21.73 -21.30 49.75
CA GLN A 28 -21.85 -20.77 48.38
C GLN A 28 -21.08 -19.47 48.20
N GLN A 29 -21.13 -18.56 49.17
CA GLN A 29 -20.35 -17.31 49.16
C GLN A 29 -18.85 -17.57 49.16
N ALA A 30 -18.36 -18.47 50.02
CA ALA A 30 -16.94 -18.85 50.04
C ALA A 30 -16.47 -19.53 48.73
N ALA A 31 -17.36 -20.25 48.04
CA ALA A 31 -17.06 -20.83 46.73
C ALA A 31 -16.99 -19.75 45.63
N LEU A 32 -17.89 -18.76 45.67
CA LEU A 32 -17.92 -17.64 44.73
C LEU A 32 -16.68 -16.74 44.87
N GLU A 33 -16.26 -16.46 46.10
CA GLU A 33 -15.04 -15.69 46.39
C GLU A 33 -13.78 -16.39 45.88
N ARG A 34 -13.70 -17.73 46.01
CA ARG A 34 -12.59 -18.52 45.44
C ARG A 34 -12.58 -18.47 43.92
N GLN A 35 -13.74 -18.49 43.27
CA GLN A 35 -13.82 -18.33 41.81
C GLN A 35 -13.42 -16.92 41.37
N GLN A 36 -13.87 -15.87 42.08
CA GLN A 36 -13.46 -14.49 41.79
C GLN A 36 -11.96 -14.27 42.03
N ALA A 37 -11.38 -14.85 43.08
CA ALA A 37 -9.93 -14.79 43.32
C ALA A 37 -9.13 -15.48 42.21
N ALA A 38 -9.61 -16.61 41.70
CA ALA A 38 -8.98 -17.31 40.57
C ALA A 38 -9.08 -16.51 39.26
N ILE A 39 -10.23 -15.86 39.00
CA ILE A 39 -10.42 -15.00 37.82
C ILE A 39 -9.50 -13.76 37.92
N ASN A 40 -9.41 -13.14 39.10
CA ASN A 40 -8.55 -11.98 39.31
C ASN A 40 -7.06 -12.35 39.21
N ALA A 41 -6.65 -13.51 39.72
CA ALA A 41 -5.28 -14.01 39.55
C ALA A 41 -4.96 -14.28 38.07
N LYS A 42 -5.92 -14.82 37.31
CA LYS A 42 -5.77 -15.06 35.86
C LYS A 42 -5.75 -13.75 35.07
N MET A 43 -6.55 -12.75 35.43
CA MET A 43 -6.51 -11.40 34.87
C MET A 43 -5.18 -10.69 35.18
N GLN A 44 -4.64 -10.83 36.39
CA GLN A 44 -3.32 -10.29 36.73
C GLN A 44 -2.18 -11.02 36.01
N ALA A 45 -2.30 -12.34 35.81
CA ALA A 45 -1.35 -13.09 34.98
C ALA A 45 -1.41 -12.67 33.51
N LEU A 46 -2.61 -12.44 32.97
CA LEU A 46 -2.82 -11.92 31.62
C LEU A 46 -2.38 -10.46 31.48
N GLN A 47 -2.55 -9.61 32.49
CA GLN A 47 -2.03 -8.24 32.51
C GLN A 47 -0.52 -8.19 32.69
N LYS A 48 0.08 -9.16 33.39
CA LYS A 48 1.55 -9.29 33.45
C LYS A 48 2.14 -9.88 32.16
N ALA A 49 1.40 -10.77 31.49
CA ALA A 49 1.73 -11.24 30.14
C ALA A 49 1.38 -10.20 29.04
N ALA A 50 0.54 -9.22 29.36
CA ALA A 50 0.25 -8.03 28.55
C ALA A 50 0.97 -6.77 29.08
N THR A 51 1.91 -6.94 30.03
CA THR A 51 3.06 -6.04 30.05
C THR A 51 3.63 -6.22 28.66
N PRO A 52 3.83 -5.15 27.87
CA PRO A 52 4.49 -5.29 26.60
C PRO A 52 5.87 -5.89 26.91
N GLU A 53 6.00 -7.21 26.76
CA GLU A 53 7.19 -7.79 26.19
C GLU A 53 7.54 -6.84 25.06
N PRO A 54 8.72 -6.20 25.05
CA PRO A 54 9.04 -5.25 24.01
C PRO A 54 8.87 -6.02 22.72
N GLU A 55 7.75 -5.77 22.04
CA GLU A 55 7.50 -6.22 20.70
C GLU A 55 8.70 -5.63 19.98
N VAL A 56 9.69 -6.47 19.67
CA VAL A 56 10.82 -6.11 18.84
C VAL A 56 10.21 -5.93 17.45
N LYS A 57 9.46 -4.85 17.31
CA LYS A 57 9.27 -4.15 16.07
C LYS A 57 10.71 -3.97 15.62
N PRO A 58 11.15 -4.59 14.51
CA PRO A 58 12.51 -4.42 14.07
C PRO A 58 12.68 -2.91 13.88
N GLU A 59 13.41 -2.29 14.80
CA GLU A 59 13.79 -0.90 14.71
C GLU A 59 14.71 -0.88 13.49
N LYS A 60 14.12 -0.57 12.33
CA LYS A 60 14.85 -0.46 11.07
C LYS A 60 15.99 0.47 11.36
N THR A 61 17.20 -0.08 11.39
CA THR A 61 18.37 0.70 11.76
C THR A 61 18.50 1.81 10.72
N GLN A 62 19.11 2.94 11.08
CA GLN A 62 19.31 4.05 10.14
C GLN A 62 19.95 3.58 8.81
N ALA A 63 20.80 2.53 8.90
CA ALA A 63 21.37 1.80 7.77
C ALA A 63 20.33 1.11 6.87
N ASP A 64 19.26 0.52 7.42
CA ASP A 64 18.19 -0.14 6.64
C ASP A 64 17.32 0.89 5.91
N ILE A 65 17.08 2.05 6.52
CA ILE A 65 16.37 3.17 5.88
C ILE A 65 17.20 3.71 4.71
N ILE A 66 18.51 3.88 4.89
CA ILE A 66 19.41 4.33 3.83
C ILE A 66 19.46 3.30 2.70
N LYS A 67 19.63 2.00 3.00
CA LYS A 67 19.58 0.93 2.00
C LYS A 67 18.26 0.92 1.24
N GLN A 68 17.13 1.05 1.93
CA GLN A 68 15.81 1.10 1.29
C GLN A 68 15.69 2.31 0.35
N ARG A 69 16.17 3.50 0.76
CA ARG A 69 16.18 4.70 -0.10
C ARG A 69 17.08 4.54 -1.32
N ILE A 70 18.25 3.92 -1.16
CA ILE A 70 19.15 3.62 -2.27
C ILE A 70 18.47 2.65 -3.25
N ILE A 71 17.86 1.57 -2.75
CA ILE A 71 17.14 0.60 -3.58
C ILE A 71 16.02 1.29 -4.37
N VAL A 72 15.20 2.10 -3.70
CA VAL A 72 14.11 2.85 -4.35
C VAL A 72 14.68 3.85 -5.37
N GLY A 73 15.75 4.54 -5.03
CA GLY A 73 16.42 5.49 -5.93
C GLY A 73 16.97 4.80 -7.18
N VAL A 74 17.65 3.66 -7.02
CA VAL A 74 18.16 2.86 -8.14
C VAL A 74 17.01 2.34 -8.99
N LEU A 75 15.94 1.83 -8.37
CA LEU A 75 14.76 1.34 -9.09
C LEU A 75 14.10 2.47 -9.92
N ALA A 76 13.94 3.66 -9.32
CA ALA A 76 13.40 4.82 -10.00
C ALA A 76 14.26 5.26 -11.19
N LEU A 77 15.59 5.22 -11.03
CA LEU A 77 16.55 5.58 -12.08
C LEU A 77 16.51 4.57 -13.23
N LEU A 78 16.40 3.27 -12.92
CA LEU A 78 16.21 2.22 -13.92
C LEU A 78 14.90 2.43 -14.70
N ILE A 79 13.79 2.70 -14.01
CA ILE A 79 12.50 2.96 -14.65
C ILE A 79 12.59 4.19 -15.56
N LEU A 80 13.14 5.31 -15.07
CA LEU A 80 13.38 6.50 -15.90
C LEU A 80 14.19 6.16 -17.15
N TYR A 81 15.30 5.44 -17.01
CA TYR A 81 16.15 5.11 -18.14
C TYR A 81 15.45 4.24 -19.20
N THR A 82 14.54 3.36 -18.75
CA THR A 82 13.82 2.44 -19.65
C THR A 82 12.57 3.05 -20.31
N LEU A 83 11.97 4.09 -19.75
CA LEU A 83 10.72 4.61 -20.30
C LEU A 83 10.94 5.36 -21.62
N PRO A 84 10.19 5.06 -22.69
CA PRO A 84 10.24 5.85 -23.91
C PRO A 84 9.66 7.25 -23.65
N TYR A 85 10.53 8.25 -23.60
CA TYR A 85 10.09 9.62 -23.35
C TYR A 85 9.39 10.24 -24.57
N PRO A 86 8.20 10.85 -24.40
CA PRO A 86 7.58 11.62 -25.47
C PRO A 86 8.47 12.79 -25.87
N GLN A 87 8.49 13.10 -27.17
CA GLN A 87 9.22 14.22 -27.74
C GLN A 87 8.33 14.99 -28.71
N LEU A 88 8.54 16.29 -28.82
CA LEU A 88 7.77 17.15 -29.72
C LEU A 88 8.49 17.20 -31.06
N ILE A 89 7.85 16.72 -32.12
CA ILE A 89 8.41 16.68 -33.46
C ILE A 89 7.66 17.67 -34.34
N LYS A 90 8.42 18.49 -35.07
CA LYS A 90 7.91 19.28 -36.18
C LYS A 90 8.29 18.64 -37.49
N TYR A 91 7.30 18.42 -38.34
CA TYR A 91 7.48 17.77 -39.61
C TYR A 91 6.74 18.50 -40.72
N GLU A 92 7.23 18.35 -41.94
CA GLU A 92 6.73 19.03 -43.12
C GLU A 92 6.30 18.04 -44.20
N LYS A 93 5.19 18.37 -44.86
CA LYS A 93 4.78 17.75 -46.12
C LYS A 93 4.15 18.81 -47.01
N LEU A 94 4.64 18.93 -48.25
CA LEU A 94 4.11 19.87 -49.27
C LEU A 94 4.05 21.33 -48.78
N LYS A 95 5.09 21.83 -48.11
CA LYS A 95 5.14 23.18 -47.50
C LYS A 95 4.17 23.43 -46.34
N ILE A 96 3.51 22.39 -45.83
CA ILE A 96 2.69 22.46 -44.62
C ILE A 96 3.52 21.90 -43.47
N VAL A 97 3.73 22.73 -42.45
CA VAL A 97 4.45 22.36 -41.22
C VAL A 97 3.45 22.02 -40.14
N THR A 98 3.62 20.85 -39.54
CA THR A 98 2.80 20.35 -38.45
C THR A 98 3.69 20.01 -37.26
N GLU A 99 3.15 20.20 -36.06
CA GLU A 99 3.83 19.89 -34.81
C GLU A 99 3.00 18.86 -34.06
N SER A 100 3.61 17.75 -33.67
CA SER A 100 2.93 16.71 -32.92
C SER A 100 3.84 16.02 -31.92
N VAL A 101 3.24 15.34 -30.95
CA VAL A 101 3.96 14.59 -29.91
C VAL A 101 4.20 13.18 -30.41
N TYR A 102 5.47 12.83 -30.57
CA TYR A 102 5.94 11.50 -30.93
C TYR A 102 6.42 10.76 -29.69
N ILE A 103 5.98 9.52 -29.55
CA ILE A 103 6.43 8.60 -28.52
C ILE A 103 7.25 7.52 -29.21
N PRO A 104 8.57 7.45 -28.95
CA PRO A 104 9.39 6.38 -29.48
C PRO A 104 8.95 5.05 -28.88
N SER A 105 9.13 3.97 -29.61
CA SER A 105 8.90 2.65 -29.07
C SER A 105 10.08 2.17 -28.23
N TYR A 106 9.79 1.36 -27.22
CA TYR A 106 10.80 0.80 -26.34
C TYR A 106 11.58 -0.31 -27.06
N LEU A 107 12.90 -0.29 -26.96
CA LEU A 107 13.82 -1.35 -27.43
C LEU A 107 13.74 -1.72 -28.93
N GLY A 108 13.19 -0.87 -29.80
CA GLY A 108 13.16 -1.13 -31.25
C GLY A 108 12.34 -2.35 -31.67
N ILE A 109 11.48 -2.85 -30.78
CA ILE A 109 10.60 -4.01 -31.04
C ILE A 109 9.36 -3.59 -31.82
N THR A 110 8.95 -2.34 -31.68
CA THR A 110 7.75 -1.77 -32.30
C THR A 110 8.07 -0.45 -32.97
N ASP A 111 7.26 -0.06 -33.95
CA ASP A 111 7.28 1.29 -34.50
C ASP A 111 6.81 2.30 -33.44
N GLY A 112 7.32 3.53 -33.46
CA GLY A 112 6.82 4.57 -32.55
C GLY A 112 5.43 5.03 -32.97
N PHE A 113 4.80 5.92 -32.20
CA PHE A 113 3.49 6.46 -32.55
C PHE A 113 3.42 7.96 -32.29
N ILE A 114 2.49 8.63 -32.95
CA ILE A 114 2.21 10.06 -32.76
C ILE A 114 0.82 10.19 -32.12
N LEU A 115 0.66 11.09 -31.16
CA LEU A 115 -0.60 11.25 -30.43
C LEU A 115 -1.76 11.82 -31.28
N ASP A 116 -1.45 12.51 -32.38
CA ASP A 116 -2.44 13.14 -33.28
C ASP A 116 -2.96 12.20 -34.37
N SER A 117 -2.34 11.03 -34.58
CA SER A 117 -2.70 10.13 -35.67
C SER A 117 -2.59 8.66 -35.28
N TYR A 118 -3.59 7.87 -35.61
CA TYR A 118 -3.58 6.40 -35.44
C TYR A 118 -2.75 5.73 -36.55
N GLY A 119 -1.42 5.88 -36.48
CA GLY A 119 -0.51 5.27 -37.43
C GLY A 119 0.86 4.97 -36.81
N ASP A 120 1.49 3.92 -37.31
CA ASP A 120 2.83 3.51 -36.93
C ASP A 120 3.86 4.46 -37.54
N VAL A 121 4.84 4.87 -36.73
CA VAL A 121 5.80 5.91 -37.08
C VAL A 121 7.22 5.38 -37.02
N SER A 122 7.82 5.31 -38.21
CA SER A 122 9.21 4.91 -38.41
C SER A 122 10.06 6.13 -38.76
N ILE A 123 11.20 6.26 -38.09
CA ILE A 123 12.15 7.35 -38.30
C ILE A 123 13.43 6.78 -38.89
N GLN A 124 13.82 7.27 -40.08
CA GLN A 124 14.97 6.77 -40.83
C GLN A 124 15.89 7.90 -41.29
N GLY A 125 17.06 7.52 -41.81
CA GLY A 125 18.02 8.47 -42.38
C GLY A 125 18.57 9.46 -41.34
N GLY A 126 18.98 8.96 -40.17
CA GLY A 126 19.55 9.79 -39.10
C GLY A 126 18.57 10.76 -38.46
N GLY A 127 17.27 10.50 -38.58
CA GLY A 127 16.23 11.35 -37.99
C GLY A 127 15.64 12.40 -38.94
N ARG A 128 16.06 12.43 -40.21
CA ARG A 128 15.58 13.39 -41.21
C ARG A 128 14.21 13.02 -41.79
N TRP A 129 13.95 11.73 -41.98
CA TRP A 129 12.74 11.26 -42.63
C TRP A 129 11.87 10.51 -41.64
N MET A 130 10.58 10.83 -41.65
CA MET A 130 9.56 10.21 -40.84
C MET A 130 8.50 9.60 -41.76
N TYR A 131 8.17 8.34 -41.52
CA TYR A 131 7.16 7.60 -42.26
C TYR A 131 6.01 7.30 -41.33
N ILE A 132 4.80 7.74 -41.68
CA ILE A 132 3.57 7.43 -40.94
C ILE A 132 2.80 6.41 -41.78
N CYS A 133 2.64 5.20 -41.24
CA CYS A 133 1.98 4.08 -41.87
C CYS A 133 0.61 3.85 -41.22
N ASN A 134 -0.43 3.75 -42.05
CA ASN A 134 -1.77 3.39 -41.61
C ASN A 134 -2.16 2.07 -42.29
N GLN A 135 -2.80 1.18 -41.54
CA GLN A 135 -3.38 -0.03 -42.11
C GLN A 135 -4.81 0.26 -42.57
N VAL A 136 -5.04 0.19 -43.89
CA VAL A 136 -6.37 0.34 -44.47
C VAL A 136 -6.64 -0.87 -45.35
N ALA A 137 -7.66 -1.66 -44.98
CA ALA A 137 -8.12 -2.83 -45.73
C ALA A 137 -6.98 -3.76 -46.17
N ASP A 138 -6.19 -4.23 -45.19
CA ASP A 138 -5.05 -5.14 -45.36
C ASP A 138 -3.90 -4.63 -46.26
N LYS A 139 -3.86 -3.31 -46.53
CA LYS A 139 -2.75 -2.65 -47.21
C LYS A 139 -2.11 -1.60 -46.31
N ASN A 140 -0.78 -1.65 -46.23
CA ASN A 140 0.02 -0.65 -45.52
C ASN A 140 0.20 0.57 -46.43
N ASN A 141 -0.42 1.69 -46.06
CA ASN A 141 -0.20 2.97 -46.73
C ASN A 141 0.72 3.84 -45.88
N CYS A 142 1.96 4.03 -46.35
CA CYS A 142 2.98 4.80 -45.67
C CYS A 142 3.23 6.14 -46.37
N GLN A 143 3.10 7.23 -45.62
CA GLN A 143 3.36 8.59 -46.10
C GLN A 143 4.69 9.10 -45.55
N ARG A 144 5.50 9.71 -46.43
CA ARG A 144 6.80 10.29 -46.07
C ARG A 144 6.68 11.77 -45.70
N TYR A 145 7.33 12.13 -44.60
CA TYR A 145 7.44 13.48 -44.06
C TYR A 145 8.91 13.82 -43.78
N GLN A 146 9.25 15.09 -43.89
CA GLN A 146 10.57 15.59 -43.50
C GLN A 146 10.51 16.12 -42.07
N VAL A 147 11.41 15.69 -41.21
CA VAL A 147 11.53 16.21 -39.85
C VAL A 147 12.36 17.48 -39.88
N ILE A 148 11.78 18.59 -39.39
CA ILE A 148 12.43 19.89 -39.30
C ILE A 148 13.12 20.04 -37.95
N GLU A 149 12.41 19.70 -36.87
CA GLU A 149 12.86 19.98 -35.51
C GLU A 149 12.37 18.87 -34.57
N ARG A 150 13.19 18.55 -33.56
CA ARG A 150 12.81 17.68 -32.45
C ARG A 150 13.15 18.37 -31.15
N LYS A 151 12.18 18.41 -30.25
CA LYS A 151 12.36 18.94 -28.90
C LYS A 151 12.08 17.85 -27.90
N GLY A 152 12.84 17.86 -26.79
CA GLY A 152 12.77 16.82 -25.78
C GLY A 152 11.47 16.81 -24.97
N PHE A 153 11.47 15.95 -23.95
CA PHE A 153 10.35 15.68 -23.06
C PHE A 153 9.59 16.89 -22.53
N PHE A 154 10.30 17.92 -22.05
CA PHE A 154 9.67 19.11 -21.49
C PHE A 154 8.86 19.92 -22.52
N ALA A 155 9.30 19.93 -23.78
CA ALA A 155 8.55 20.60 -24.83
C ALA A 155 7.26 19.84 -25.16
N ALA A 156 7.31 18.50 -25.18
CA ALA A 156 6.13 17.66 -25.38
C ALA A 156 5.12 17.85 -24.24
N LEU A 157 5.58 17.83 -22.98
CA LEU A 157 4.75 18.12 -21.81
C LEU A 157 4.09 19.50 -21.90
N LYS A 158 4.86 20.55 -22.22
CA LYS A 158 4.30 21.90 -22.36
C LYS A 158 3.21 21.95 -23.43
N LYS A 159 3.38 21.22 -24.55
CA LYS A 159 2.36 21.13 -25.60
C LYS A 159 1.09 20.42 -25.14
N LEU A 160 1.22 19.41 -24.27
CA LEU A 160 0.08 18.66 -23.72
C LEU A 160 -0.66 19.40 -22.60
N LEU A 161 0.04 20.26 -21.85
CA LEU A 161 -0.49 21.02 -20.71
C LEU A 161 -1.02 22.41 -21.09
N SER A 162 -0.78 22.86 -22.31
CA SER A 162 -1.19 24.17 -22.83
C SER A 162 -2.49 24.08 -23.60
#